data_AF-A0A7S0I2V5-F1
#
_entry.id   AF-A0A7S0I2V5-F1
#
_cell.length_a   1.000
_cell.length_b   1.000
_cell.length_c   1.000
_cell.angle_alpha   90.00
_cell.angle_beta   90.00
_cell.angle_gamma   90.00
#
_symmetry.space_group_name_H-M   'P 1'
#
loop_
_entity.id
_entity.type
_entity.pdbx_description
1 polymer ?
#
loop_
_entity_poly.entity_id
_entity_poly.type
_entity_poly.pdbx_seq_one_letter_code
_entity_poly.pdbx_strand_id
1 'polypeptide(L)'
;RQICDGMVQLSLHEVVHRDLAARNVLVFSLEPHDHLSVSVKIADYGLSIMASRGYGESQTASAGTAGSTARPVRWMAPESILRRQYSEKSDVWAYGVTLWEVWTYAQVPFGPITDDAVVGSRVLEGERLPVPEACPAAVYGIMQECWREKKTGRPTFGELQKQLQEQYDEAIAERGREEERLRGKEAEQEVLECVICLDGEAEWALVPCGHRCLCEACKDGATSRECPICRCYPTSVCKIY
;
A
#
# COMPACT_ATOMS: atom_id res chain seq x y z
N ARG A 1 -5.75 -1.07 -3.83
CA ARG A 1 -6.82 -2.06 -3.59
C ARG A 1 -8.22 -1.44 -3.59
N GLN A 2 -8.63 -0.67 -2.57
CA GLN A 2 -10.01 -0.16 -2.42
C GLN A 2 -10.54 0.67 -3.62
N ILE A 3 -9.69 1.48 -4.26
CA ILE A 3 -10.04 2.20 -5.50
C ILE A 3 -10.41 1.20 -6.61
N CYS A 4 -9.66 0.09 -6.76
CA CYS A 4 -9.98 -0.95 -7.74
C CYS A 4 -11.33 -1.61 -7.43
N ASP A 5 -11.61 -1.92 -6.16
CA ASP A 5 -12.90 -2.49 -5.73
C ASP A 5 -14.07 -1.57 -6.12
N GLY A 6 -13.92 -0.26 -5.93
CA GLY A 6 -14.90 0.72 -6.38
C GLY A 6 -15.08 0.73 -7.90
N MET A 7 -13.99 0.69 -8.67
CA MET A 7 -14.05 0.67 -10.13
C MET A 7 -14.62 -0.63 -10.70
N VAL A 8 -14.40 -1.77 -10.04
CA VAL A 8 -15.10 -3.03 -10.37
C VAL A 8 -16.60 -2.83 -10.26
N GLN A 9 -17.09 -2.21 -9.18
CA GLN A 9 -18.52 -1.94 -9.00
C GLN A 9 -19.08 -1.02 -10.07
N LEU A 10 -18.36 0.05 -10.45
CA LEU A 10 -18.77 0.92 -11.55
C LEU A 10 -18.84 0.15 -12.88
N SER A 11 -17.82 -0.66 -13.18
CA SER A 11 -17.78 -1.47 -14.41
C SER A 11 -18.95 -2.46 -14.48
N LEU A 12 -19.31 -3.10 -13.35
CA LEU A 12 -20.44 -4.04 -13.28
C LEU A 12 -21.79 -3.37 -13.55
N HIS A 13 -21.91 -2.08 -13.22
CA HIS A 13 -23.08 -1.27 -13.49
C HIS A 13 -22.97 -0.48 -14.80
N GLU A 14 -21.98 -0.83 -15.64
CA GLU A 14 -21.72 -0.19 -16.93
C GLU A 14 -21.49 1.34 -16.81
N VAL A 15 -20.95 1.80 -15.69
CA VAL A 15 -20.63 3.21 -15.45
C VAL A 15 -19.18 3.48 -15.84
N VAL A 16 -18.97 4.46 -16.71
CA VAL A 16 -17.64 4.99 -17.06
C VAL A 16 -17.42 6.29 -16.27
N HIS A 17 -16.37 6.34 -15.45
CA HIS A 17 -16.08 7.45 -14.54
C HIS A 17 -15.61 8.70 -15.29
N ARG A 18 -14.67 8.55 -16.24
CA ARG A 18 -14.10 9.61 -17.11
C ARG A 18 -13.22 10.67 -16.43
N ASP A 19 -13.11 10.65 -15.11
CA ASP A 19 -12.27 11.57 -14.32
C ASP A 19 -11.67 10.88 -13.10
N LEU A 20 -11.28 9.61 -13.24
CA LEU A 20 -10.62 8.90 -12.16
C LEU A 20 -9.21 9.48 -11.93
N ALA A 21 -8.99 10.00 -10.74
CA ALA A 21 -7.73 10.61 -10.31
C ALA A 21 -7.66 10.60 -8.77
N ALA A 22 -6.46 10.78 -8.19
CA ALA A 22 -6.31 10.81 -6.74
C ALA A 22 -7.18 11.90 -6.06
N ARG A 23 -7.36 13.07 -6.69
CA ARG A 23 -8.25 14.14 -6.21
C ARG A 23 -9.72 13.72 -6.05
N ASN A 24 -10.15 12.70 -6.79
CA ASN A 24 -11.52 12.19 -6.80
C ASN A 24 -11.65 10.91 -5.94
N VAL A 25 -10.66 10.65 -5.08
CA VAL A 25 -10.69 9.60 -4.08
C VAL A 25 -10.71 10.25 -2.70
N LEU A 26 -11.81 10.11 -1.98
CA LEU A 26 -12.01 10.69 -0.66
C LEU A 26 -11.58 9.71 0.43
N VAL A 27 -10.81 10.19 1.41
CA VAL A 27 -10.46 9.43 2.61
C VAL A 27 -11.57 9.61 3.63
N PHE A 28 -12.24 8.52 3.98
CA PHE A 28 -13.36 8.49 4.94
C PHE A 28 -12.91 8.17 6.37
N SER A 29 -11.86 7.36 6.50
CA SER A 29 -11.21 7.03 7.77
C SER A 29 -9.71 6.98 7.53
N LEU A 30 -8.94 7.57 8.44
CA LEU A 30 -7.49 7.58 8.40
C LEU A 30 -6.96 7.25 9.79
N GLU A 31 -6.42 6.06 9.95
CA GLU A 31 -5.71 5.65 11.17
C GLU A 31 -4.20 5.73 10.91
N PRO A 32 -3.47 6.70 11.51
CA PRO A 32 -2.05 6.91 11.23
C PRO A 32 -1.17 5.72 11.61
N HIS A 33 -1.61 4.94 12.61
CA HIS A 33 -0.87 3.79 13.14
C HIS A 33 -1.37 2.45 12.62
N ASP A 34 -2.47 2.44 11.87
CA ASP A 34 -3.01 1.26 11.23
C ASP A 34 -3.51 1.58 9.82
N HIS A 35 -2.59 1.49 8.87
CA HIS A 35 -2.92 1.72 7.46
C HIS A 35 -3.96 0.72 6.92
N LEU A 36 -4.28 -0.37 7.63
CA LEU A 36 -5.31 -1.35 7.23
C LEU A 36 -6.73 -0.86 7.55
N SER A 37 -6.88 0.03 8.53
CA SER A 37 -8.16 0.64 8.90
C SER A 37 -8.42 1.98 8.20
N VAL A 38 -7.58 2.34 7.22
CA VAL A 38 -7.85 3.42 6.27
C VAL A 38 -8.99 3.01 5.34
N SER A 39 -9.96 3.90 5.14
CA SER A 39 -11.04 3.69 4.18
C SER A 39 -11.11 4.81 3.17
N VAL A 40 -11.22 4.46 1.89
CA VAL A 40 -11.33 5.43 0.79
C VAL A 40 -12.53 5.11 -0.09
N LYS A 41 -13.10 6.14 -0.71
CA LYS A 41 -14.23 6.01 -1.64
C LYS A 41 -14.00 6.87 -2.87
N ILE A 42 -14.41 6.34 -4.02
CA ILE A 42 -14.43 7.08 -5.28
C ILE A 42 -15.59 8.08 -5.24
N ALA A 43 -15.30 9.30 -5.67
CA ALA A 43 -16.23 10.42 -5.71
C ALA A 43 -16.17 11.13 -7.06
N ASP A 44 -16.95 12.21 -7.17
CA ASP A 44 -17.08 13.08 -8.35
C ASP A 44 -17.46 12.36 -9.66
N TYR A 45 -18.73 12.00 -9.72
CA TYR A 45 -19.37 11.44 -10.92
C TYR A 45 -19.88 12.52 -11.89
N GLY A 46 -19.44 13.79 -11.75
CA GLY A 46 -19.94 14.91 -12.56
C GLY A 46 -19.74 14.76 -14.07
N LEU A 47 -18.82 13.88 -14.46
CA LEU A 47 -18.54 13.52 -15.85
C LEU A 47 -18.95 12.08 -16.21
N SER A 48 -19.52 11.31 -15.29
CA SER A 48 -19.81 9.88 -15.52
C SER A 48 -20.99 9.65 -16.48
N ILE A 49 -20.95 8.53 -17.21
CA ILE A 49 -21.99 8.11 -18.15
C ILE A 49 -22.29 6.60 -18.03
N MET A 50 -23.52 6.19 -18.33
CA MET A 50 -23.88 4.76 -18.47
C MET A 50 -23.56 4.27 -19.89
N ALA A 51 -22.87 3.14 -20.03
CA ALA A 51 -22.45 2.59 -21.31
C ALA A 51 -23.61 1.98 -22.12
N SER A 52 -24.66 1.46 -21.47
CA SER A 52 -25.84 0.85 -22.13
C SER A 52 -26.86 1.83 -22.70
N ARG A 53 -26.74 3.13 -22.42
CA ARG A 53 -27.49 4.14 -23.17
C ARG A 53 -26.80 4.33 -24.52
N GLY A 54 -27.12 3.43 -25.46
CA GLY A 54 -26.55 3.33 -26.80
C GLY A 54 -26.20 4.68 -27.43
N TYR A 55 -24.96 5.09 -27.23
CA TYR A 55 -24.28 6.06 -28.06
C TYR A 55 -23.38 5.24 -28.97
N GLY A 56 -23.94 4.81 -30.10
CA GLY A 56 -23.18 4.20 -31.18
C GLY A 56 -22.03 5.12 -31.61
N GLU A 57 -21.05 4.53 -32.29
CA GLU A 57 -19.84 5.13 -32.87
C GLU A 57 -20.05 6.38 -33.77
N SER A 58 -21.26 6.94 -33.85
CA SER A 58 -21.68 7.94 -34.83
C SER A 58 -22.28 9.23 -34.25
N GLN A 59 -22.20 9.50 -32.95
CA GLN A 59 -22.48 10.85 -32.44
C GLN A 59 -21.33 11.37 -31.60
N THR A 60 -20.58 12.29 -32.21
CA THR A 60 -19.76 13.29 -31.53
C THR A 60 -20.51 13.81 -30.30
N ALA A 61 -19.96 13.53 -29.11
CA ALA A 61 -20.38 14.17 -27.87
C ALA A 61 -20.00 15.65 -27.94
N SER A 62 -20.81 16.42 -28.66
CA SER A 62 -20.71 17.86 -28.79
C SER A 62 -21.78 18.49 -27.92
N ALA A 63 -21.32 19.32 -26.98
CA ALA A 63 -22.09 20.36 -26.29
C ALA A 63 -23.09 19.91 -25.21
N GLY A 64 -22.53 19.54 -24.05
CA GLY A 64 -23.17 19.70 -22.74
C GLY A 64 -22.37 20.58 -21.78
N THR A 65 -21.45 21.43 -22.29
CA THR A 65 -20.89 22.65 -21.66
C THR A 65 -19.84 23.24 -22.61
N ALA A 66 -20.30 24.09 -23.53
CA ALA A 66 -19.45 24.93 -24.37
C ALA A 66 -18.90 26.10 -23.54
N GLY A 67 -18.08 25.79 -22.55
CA GLY A 67 -17.40 26.77 -21.70
C GLY A 67 -16.34 26.06 -20.88
N SER A 68 -15.08 26.11 -21.32
CA SER A 68 -13.86 25.91 -20.51
C SER A 68 -13.95 24.91 -19.35
N THR A 69 -14.52 23.72 -19.53
CA THR A 69 -14.29 22.63 -18.58
C THR A 69 -12.95 22.02 -18.94
N ALA A 70 -11.90 22.45 -18.23
CA ALA A 70 -10.56 21.91 -18.35
C ALA A 70 -10.63 20.38 -18.29
N ARG A 71 -10.20 19.73 -19.37
CA ARG A 71 -10.17 18.26 -19.43
C ARG A 71 -8.98 17.76 -18.62
N PRO A 72 -9.12 16.62 -17.92
CA PRO A 72 -8.02 16.04 -17.13
C PRO A 72 -7.02 15.32 -18.05
N VAL A 73 -6.42 16.01 -19.02
CA VAL A 73 -5.62 15.40 -20.12
C VAL A 73 -4.54 14.45 -19.60
N ARG A 74 -3.91 14.77 -18.48
CA ARG A 74 -2.85 13.98 -17.83
C ARG A 74 -3.29 12.59 -17.36
N TRP A 75 -4.60 12.37 -17.18
CA TRP A 75 -5.20 11.09 -16.80
C TRP A 75 -5.89 10.38 -17.97
N MET A 76 -5.97 11.02 -19.15
CA MET A 76 -6.75 10.50 -20.28
C MET A 76 -5.99 9.46 -21.09
N ALA A 77 -6.71 8.43 -21.51
CA ALA A 77 -6.20 7.43 -22.45
C ALA A 77 -6.01 8.01 -23.87
N PRO A 78 -5.11 7.44 -24.70
CA PRO A 78 -4.88 7.88 -26.08
C PRO A 78 -6.15 8.03 -26.92
N GLU A 79 -7.07 7.07 -26.84
CA GLU A 79 -8.35 7.11 -27.56
C GLU A 79 -9.31 8.19 -27.05
N SER A 80 -9.22 8.54 -25.77
CA SER A 80 -10.00 9.62 -25.15
C SER A 80 -9.46 10.99 -25.55
N ILE A 81 -8.14 11.13 -25.66
CA ILE A 81 -7.45 12.34 -26.13
C ILE A 81 -7.81 12.59 -27.61
N LEU A 82 -7.59 11.60 -28.48
CA LEU A 82 -7.76 11.74 -29.92
C LEU A 82 -9.23 11.80 -30.37
N ARG A 83 -10.06 10.88 -29.88
CA ARG A 83 -11.39 10.61 -30.44
C ARG A 83 -12.52 10.80 -29.45
N ARG A 84 -12.22 11.25 -28.22
CA ARG A 84 -13.22 11.38 -27.14
C ARG A 84 -13.97 10.07 -26.89
N GLN A 85 -13.29 8.93 -27.09
CA GLN A 85 -13.85 7.61 -26.79
C GLN A 85 -13.62 7.30 -25.31
N TYR A 86 -14.68 6.88 -24.62
CA TYR A 86 -14.66 6.55 -23.20
C TYR A 86 -15.24 5.14 -23.00
N SER A 87 -14.62 4.36 -22.14
CA SER A 87 -15.01 2.99 -21.81
C SER A 87 -14.38 2.58 -20.48
N GLU A 88 -14.74 1.41 -19.94
CA GLU A 88 -14.00 0.80 -18.83
C GLU A 88 -12.48 0.83 -19.06
N LYS A 89 -12.03 0.56 -20.30
CA LYS A 89 -10.61 0.53 -20.64
C LYS A 89 -9.93 1.90 -20.63
N SER A 90 -10.67 3.00 -20.81
CA SER A 90 -10.11 4.34 -20.61
C SER A 90 -10.03 4.69 -19.13
N ASP A 91 -10.94 4.18 -18.30
CA ASP A 91 -10.83 4.32 -16.84
C ASP A 91 -9.70 3.45 -16.27
N VAL A 92 -9.43 2.28 -16.86
CA VAL A 92 -8.25 1.45 -16.51
C VAL A 92 -6.95 2.23 -16.72
N TRP A 93 -6.86 3.00 -17.81
CA TRP A 93 -5.70 3.88 -18.03
C TRP A 93 -5.58 4.93 -16.93
N ALA A 94 -6.68 5.63 -16.63
CA ALA A 94 -6.74 6.65 -15.59
C ALA A 94 -6.42 6.07 -14.20
N TYR A 95 -6.80 4.81 -13.96
CA TYR A 95 -6.46 4.05 -12.77
C TYR A 95 -4.95 3.82 -12.65
N GLY A 96 -4.26 3.48 -13.74
CA GLY A 96 -2.80 3.40 -13.76
C GLY A 96 -2.13 4.72 -13.38
N VAL A 97 -2.64 5.84 -13.90
CA VAL A 97 -2.17 7.19 -13.53
C VAL A 97 -2.45 7.49 -12.05
N THR A 98 -3.62 7.10 -11.55
CA THR A 98 -3.99 7.26 -10.13
C THR A 98 -3.09 6.44 -9.21
N LEU A 99 -2.71 5.21 -9.59
CA LEU A 99 -1.73 4.41 -8.85
C LEU A 99 -0.36 5.10 -8.81
N TRP A 100 0.05 5.71 -9.92
CA TRP A 100 1.29 6.49 -9.97
C TRP A 100 1.25 7.69 -9.02
N GLU A 101 0.13 8.42 -8.96
CA GLU A 101 -0.06 9.50 -7.97
C GLU A 101 0.08 8.98 -6.55
N VAL A 102 -0.52 7.84 -6.21
CA VAL A 102 -0.41 7.25 -4.86
C VAL A 102 1.03 6.95 -4.48
N TRP A 103 1.80 6.33 -5.39
CA TRP A 103 3.19 5.94 -5.13
C TRP A 103 4.20 7.08 -5.21
N THR A 104 3.81 8.22 -5.75
CA THR A 104 4.63 9.43 -5.78
C THR A 104 4.25 10.45 -4.72
N TYR A 105 3.35 10.09 -3.81
CA TYR A 105 2.80 11.02 -2.80
C TYR A 105 2.14 12.25 -3.45
N ALA A 106 1.31 12.00 -4.46
CA ALA A 106 0.51 12.97 -5.20
C ALA A 106 1.34 13.99 -6.01
N GLN A 107 2.47 13.55 -6.60
CA GLN A 107 3.11 14.35 -7.65
C GLN A 107 2.17 14.55 -8.84
N VAL A 108 2.35 15.65 -9.55
CA VAL A 108 1.60 15.93 -10.78
C VAL A 108 2.11 15.00 -11.89
N PRO A 109 1.24 14.19 -12.53
CA PRO A 109 1.64 13.37 -13.67
C PRO A 109 2.20 14.24 -14.80
N PHE A 110 3.36 13.88 -15.35
CA PHE A 110 4.09 14.71 -16.33
C PHE A 110 4.42 16.14 -15.81
N GLY A 111 4.68 16.28 -14.51
CA GLY A 111 4.85 17.57 -13.81
C GLY A 111 5.81 18.58 -14.44
N PRO A 112 6.95 18.19 -15.05
CA PRO A 112 7.85 19.13 -15.72
C PRO A 112 7.24 19.82 -16.96
N ILE A 113 6.16 19.28 -17.52
CA ILE A 113 5.46 19.85 -18.69
C ILE A 113 4.32 20.72 -18.18
N THR A 114 4.32 22.02 -18.49
CA THR A 114 3.30 22.96 -18.04
C THR A 114 2.05 22.99 -18.90
N ASP A 115 2.18 22.69 -20.20
CA ASP A 115 1.07 22.70 -21.17
C ASP A 115 0.47 21.28 -21.32
N ASP A 116 -0.79 21.13 -20.93
CA ASP A 116 -1.54 19.88 -21.02
C ASP A 116 -1.71 19.39 -22.47
N ALA A 117 -1.72 20.29 -23.47
CA ALA A 117 -1.76 19.90 -24.87
C ALA A 117 -0.47 19.15 -25.27
N VAL A 118 0.69 19.59 -24.77
CA VAL A 118 1.97 18.92 -24.97
C VAL A 118 1.98 17.56 -24.28
N VAL A 119 1.45 17.45 -23.06
CA VAL A 119 1.28 16.16 -22.38
C VAL A 119 0.45 15.20 -23.24
N GLY A 120 -0.67 15.69 -23.80
CA GLY A 120 -1.50 14.92 -24.71
C GLY A 120 -0.70 14.35 -25.88
N SER A 121 0.10 15.18 -26.56
CA SER A 121 0.96 14.73 -27.66
C SER A 121 1.99 13.69 -27.22
N ARG A 122 2.68 13.88 -26.09
CA ARG A 122 3.67 12.91 -25.55
C ARG A 122 3.06 11.55 -25.28
N VAL A 123 1.88 11.52 -24.66
CA VAL A 123 1.14 10.27 -24.39
C VAL A 123 0.84 9.53 -25.69
N LEU A 124 0.41 10.25 -26.73
CA LEU A 124 0.12 9.69 -28.06
C LEU A 124 1.37 9.22 -28.81
N GLU A 125 2.53 9.80 -28.52
CA GLU A 125 3.84 9.37 -29.02
C GLU A 125 4.39 8.14 -28.28
N GLY A 126 3.69 7.65 -27.26
CA GLY A 126 4.08 6.46 -26.50
C GLY A 126 4.82 6.75 -25.20
N GLU A 127 4.95 8.03 -24.80
CA GLU A 127 5.55 8.38 -23.50
C GLU A 127 4.67 7.85 -22.36
N ARG A 128 5.32 7.34 -21.30
CA ARG A 128 4.69 6.82 -20.09
C ARG A 128 5.38 7.39 -18.86
N LEU A 129 4.66 7.43 -17.74
CA LEU A 129 5.20 7.91 -16.48
C LEU A 129 6.32 6.97 -16.00
N PRO A 130 7.39 7.50 -15.39
CA PRO A 130 8.50 6.70 -14.89
C PRO A 130 8.10 5.90 -13.64
N VAL A 131 8.90 4.89 -13.28
CA VAL A 131 8.72 4.17 -12.02
C VAL A 131 8.88 5.11 -10.81
N PRO A 132 7.94 5.14 -9.85
CA PRO A 132 8.11 5.88 -8.60
C PRO A 132 9.19 5.25 -7.70
N GLU A 133 9.94 6.07 -6.97
CA GLU A 133 11.11 5.64 -6.18
C GLU A 133 10.81 4.53 -5.16
N ALA A 134 9.68 4.62 -4.45
CA ALA A 134 9.28 3.66 -3.41
C ALA A 134 8.33 2.57 -3.94
N CYS A 135 8.08 2.49 -5.25
CA CYS A 135 7.08 1.59 -5.81
C CYS A 135 7.63 0.16 -6.02
N PRO A 136 7.00 -0.88 -5.47
CA PRO A 136 7.36 -2.26 -5.77
C PRO A 136 7.24 -2.57 -7.27
N ALA A 137 8.21 -3.32 -7.81
CA ALA A 137 8.28 -3.63 -9.24
C ALA A 137 7.00 -4.30 -9.77
N ALA A 138 6.38 -5.18 -8.99
CA ALA A 138 5.12 -5.83 -9.34
C ALA A 138 3.97 -4.81 -9.49
N VAL A 139 3.89 -3.81 -8.61
CA VAL A 139 2.87 -2.77 -8.69
C VAL A 139 3.11 -1.84 -9.89
N TYR A 140 4.36 -1.51 -10.20
CA TYR A 140 4.68 -0.78 -11.43
C TYR A 140 4.35 -1.60 -12.69
N GLY A 141 4.56 -2.91 -12.67
CA GLY A 141 4.12 -3.82 -13.73
C GLY A 141 2.61 -3.71 -14.01
N ILE A 142 1.80 -3.66 -12.95
CA ILE A 142 0.35 -3.41 -13.06
C ILE A 142 0.05 -2.05 -13.71
N MET A 143 0.77 -0.99 -13.35
CA MET A 143 0.61 0.32 -13.99
C MET A 143 0.93 0.26 -15.50
N GLN A 144 2.00 -0.44 -15.89
CA GLN A 144 2.38 -0.60 -17.29
C GLN A 144 1.33 -1.37 -18.10
N GLU A 145 0.69 -2.39 -17.50
CA GLU A 145 -0.44 -3.10 -18.12
C GLU A 145 -1.63 -2.17 -18.37
N CYS A 146 -1.93 -1.27 -17.42
CA CYS A 146 -2.97 -0.25 -17.56
C CYS A 146 -2.69 0.71 -18.72
N TRP A 147 -1.41 0.97 -19.02
CA TRP A 147 -0.99 1.92 -20.07
C TRP A 147 -0.63 1.29 -21.42
N ARG A 148 -1.10 0.08 -21.69
CA ARG A 148 -0.99 -0.53 -23.03
C ARG A 148 -1.70 0.35 -24.06
N GLU A 149 -1.03 0.55 -25.20
CA GLU A 149 -1.49 1.44 -26.27
C GLU A 149 -2.87 1.03 -26.79
N LYS A 150 -3.02 -0.24 -27.18
CA LYS A 150 -4.31 -0.80 -27.58
C LYS A 150 -5.17 -1.04 -26.36
N LYS A 151 -6.35 -0.42 -26.31
CA LYS A 151 -7.34 -0.61 -25.23
C LYS A 151 -7.71 -2.08 -24.97
N THR A 152 -7.72 -2.92 -26.00
CA THR A 152 -8.00 -4.36 -25.89
C THR A 152 -6.89 -5.15 -25.20
N GLY A 153 -5.67 -4.60 -25.15
CA GLY A 153 -4.57 -5.20 -24.42
C GLY A 153 -4.57 -4.87 -22.93
N ARG A 154 -5.32 -3.84 -22.50
CA ARG A 154 -5.39 -3.45 -21.08
C ARG A 154 -6.24 -4.46 -20.29
N PRO A 155 -5.88 -4.78 -19.04
CA PRO A 155 -6.68 -5.66 -18.20
C PRO A 155 -8.05 -5.04 -17.89
N THR A 156 -8.98 -5.85 -17.42
CA THR A 156 -10.25 -5.42 -16.81
C THR A 156 -10.02 -5.06 -15.34
N PHE A 157 -10.95 -4.32 -14.75
CA PHE A 157 -10.88 -4.05 -13.30
C PHE A 157 -10.95 -5.33 -12.45
N GLY A 158 -11.64 -6.38 -12.92
CA GLY A 158 -11.66 -7.67 -12.23
C GLY A 158 -10.31 -8.38 -12.21
N GLU A 159 -9.57 -8.34 -13.33
CA GLU A 159 -8.21 -8.88 -13.42
C GLU A 159 -7.25 -8.07 -12.53
N LEU A 160 -7.34 -6.74 -12.58
CA LEU A 160 -6.55 -5.85 -11.72
C LEU A 160 -6.82 -6.08 -10.23
N GLN A 161 -8.08 -6.28 -9.85
CA GLN A 161 -8.46 -6.56 -8.46
C GLN A 161 -7.75 -7.82 -7.95
N LYS A 162 -7.71 -8.89 -8.76
CA LYS A 162 -7.02 -10.12 -8.40
C LYS A 162 -5.52 -9.90 -8.22
N GLN A 163 -4.86 -9.27 -9.20
CA GLN A 163 -3.42 -8.99 -9.14
C GLN A 163 -3.08 -8.13 -7.91
N LEU A 164 -3.87 -7.10 -7.61
CA LEU A 164 -3.66 -6.23 -6.46
C LEU A 164 -3.94 -6.91 -5.13
N GLN A 165 -4.86 -7.88 -5.09
CA GLN A 165 -5.15 -8.65 -3.89
C GLN A 165 -3.95 -9.55 -3.55
N GLU A 166 -3.37 -10.23 -4.53
CA GLU A 166 -2.15 -11.04 -4.35
C GLU A 166 -1.01 -10.19 -3.78
N GLN A 167 -0.76 -9.01 -4.37
CA GLN A 167 0.26 -8.08 -3.87
C GLN A 167 -0.03 -7.52 -2.47
N TYR A 168 -1.31 -7.32 -2.14
CA TYR A 168 -1.71 -6.88 -0.81
C TYR A 168 -1.46 -7.98 0.23
N ASP A 169 -1.89 -9.20 -0.05
CA ASP A 169 -1.73 -10.34 0.87
C ASP A 169 -0.26 -10.66 1.13
N GLU A 170 0.60 -10.58 0.09
CA GLU A 170 2.05 -10.71 0.22
C GLU A 170 2.64 -9.64 1.15
N ALA A 171 2.24 -8.38 0.99
CA ALA A 171 2.72 -7.28 1.84
C ALA A 171 2.28 -7.44 3.31
N ILE A 172 1.05 -7.92 3.57
CA ILE A 172 0.58 -8.23 4.93
C ILE A 172 1.39 -9.38 5.54
N ALA A 173 1.62 -10.44 4.77
CA ALA A 173 2.38 -11.59 5.23
C ALA A 173 3.86 -11.24 5.52
N GLU A 174 4.46 -10.36 4.71
CA GLU A 174 5.81 -9.85 4.98
C GLU A 174 5.88 -9.01 6.26
N ARG A 175 4.91 -8.11 6.48
CA ARG A 175 4.82 -7.34 7.71
C ARG A 175 4.68 -8.23 8.95
N GLY A 176 3.82 -9.25 8.89
CA GLY A 176 3.64 -10.18 10.01
C GLY A 176 4.92 -10.95 10.35
N ARG A 177 5.66 -11.41 9.33
CA ARG A 177 6.96 -12.07 9.50
C ARG A 177 8.00 -11.14 10.12
N GLU A 178 8.01 -9.86 9.73
CA GLU A 178 8.94 -8.88 10.30
C GLU A 178 8.62 -8.56 11.77
N GLU A 179 7.34 -8.39 12.11
CA GLU A 179 6.89 -8.18 13.50
C GLU A 179 7.25 -9.38 14.40
N GLU A 180 7.07 -10.61 13.91
CA GLU A 180 7.48 -11.83 14.62
C GLU A 180 9.01 -11.90 14.79
N ARG A 181 9.77 -11.56 13.74
CA ARG A 181 11.25 -11.51 13.80
C ARG A 181 11.75 -10.50 14.83
N LEU A 182 11.13 -9.33 14.90
CA LEU A 182 11.47 -8.29 15.88
C LEU A 182 11.14 -8.75 17.30
N ARG A 183 9.96 -9.35 17.53
CA ARG A 183 9.61 -9.94 18.83
C ARG A 183 10.55 -11.08 19.24
N GLY A 184 10.97 -11.92 18.29
CA GLY A 184 11.95 -12.97 18.51
C GLY A 184 13.31 -12.41 18.94
N LYS A 185 13.77 -11.34 18.29
CA LYS A 185 15.00 -10.63 18.68
C LYS A 185 14.89 -9.96 20.05
N GLU A 186 13.76 -9.33 20.38
CA GLU A 186 13.52 -8.75 21.71
C GLU A 186 13.52 -9.84 22.80
N ALA A 187 12.93 -11.00 22.53
CA ALA A 187 12.96 -12.14 23.44
C ALA A 187 14.35 -12.79 23.58
N GLU A 188 15.13 -12.86 22.50
CA GLU A 188 16.53 -13.33 22.54
C GLU A 188 17.48 -12.32 23.21
N GLN A 189 17.09 -11.03 23.27
CA GLN A 189 17.88 -9.95 23.86
C GLN A 189 17.55 -9.67 25.33
N GLU A 190 16.63 -10.42 25.96
CA GLU A 190 16.56 -10.56 27.43
C GLU A 190 17.77 -11.35 27.96
N VAL A 191 18.97 -10.79 27.76
CA VAL A 191 20.14 -11.16 28.54
C VAL A 191 19.88 -10.64 29.95
N LEU A 192 19.38 -11.51 30.82
CA LEU A 192 19.19 -11.17 32.23
C LEU A 192 20.56 -10.87 32.83
N GLU A 193 20.83 -9.63 33.22
CA GLU A 193 22.05 -9.28 33.93
C GLU A 193 22.03 -9.85 35.35
N CYS A 194 23.20 -10.21 35.86
CA CYS A 194 23.34 -10.62 37.24
C CYS A 194 22.95 -9.46 38.15
N VAL A 195 21.96 -9.68 39.00
CA VAL A 195 21.43 -8.62 39.88
C VAL A 195 22.37 -8.25 41.03
N ILE A 196 23.51 -8.95 41.15
CA ILE A 196 24.54 -8.68 42.16
C ILE A 196 25.62 -7.76 41.60
N CYS A 197 26.16 -8.05 40.41
CA CYS A 197 27.24 -7.26 39.82
C CYS A 197 26.81 -6.34 38.68
N LEU A 198 25.62 -6.56 38.10
CA LEU A 198 25.07 -5.84 36.94
C LEU A 198 26.00 -5.85 35.70
N ASP A 199 26.87 -6.85 35.60
CA ASP A 199 27.94 -6.89 34.58
C ASP A 199 28.02 -8.28 33.91
N GLY A 200 27.81 -9.35 34.67
CA GLY A 200 27.78 -10.72 34.12
C GLY A 200 26.39 -11.17 33.71
N GLU A 201 26.28 -12.00 32.69
CA GLU A 201 25.02 -12.66 32.31
C GLU A 201 24.54 -13.61 33.42
N ALA A 202 23.26 -13.52 33.78
CA ALA A 202 22.63 -14.33 34.82
C ALA A 202 22.39 -15.76 34.33
N GLU A 203 23.39 -16.62 34.31
CA GLU A 203 23.27 -18.02 33.88
C GLU A 203 22.71 -18.97 34.95
N TRP A 204 22.53 -18.51 36.19
CA TRP A 204 22.17 -19.34 37.33
C TRP A 204 20.82 -18.93 37.96
N ALA A 205 20.01 -19.93 38.28
CA ALA A 205 18.76 -19.80 39.03
C ALA A 205 18.89 -20.28 40.49
N LEU A 206 18.14 -19.61 41.37
CA LEU A 206 18.01 -19.99 42.78
C LEU A 206 16.84 -20.95 42.99
N VAL A 207 17.06 -22.05 43.69
CA VAL A 207 16.03 -23.07 44.01
C VAL A 207 15.58 -22.89 45.46
N PRO A 208 14.27 -22.93 45.77
CA PRO A 208 13.16 -23.39 44.93
C PRO A 208 12.47 -22.30 44.09
N CYS A 209 12.85 -21.02 44.21
CA CYS A 209 12.08 -19.94 43.59
C CYS A 209 12.21 -19.82 42.06
N GLY A 210 13.24 -20.42 41.46
CA GLY A 210 13.45 -20.47 40.01
C GLY A 210 13.97 -19.18 39.39
N HIS A 211 14.24 -18.13 40.15
CA HIS A 211 14.68 -16.84 39.60
C HIS A 211 16.12 -16.91 39.06
N ARG A 212 16.25 -16.74 37.74
CA ARG A 212 17.50 -16.58 36.99
C ARG A 212 18.08 -15.18 37.26
N CYS A 213 19.08 -15.08 38.13
CA CYS A 213 19.57 -13.76 38.59
C CYS A 213 21.07 -13.67 38.90
N LEU A 214 21.84 -14.75 38.73
CA LEU A 214 23.26 -14.79 39.12
C LEU A 214 24.16 -15.19 37.95
N CYS A 215 25.28 -14.50 37.78
CA CYS A 215 26.34 -14.92 36.86
C CYS A 215 27.28 -15.95 37.50
N GLU A 216 28.13 -16.56 36.69
CA GLU A 216 29.11 -17.56 37.11
C GLU A 216 30.00 -17.07 38.27
N ALA A 217 30.41 -15.80 38.26
CA ALA A 217 31.26 -15.22 39.32
C ALA A 217 30.51 -14.89 40.62
N CYS A 218 29.19 -14.70 40.57
CA CYS A 218 28.37 -14.32 41.72
C CYS A 218 27.53 -15.46 42.29
N LYS A 219 27.63 -16.67 41.73
CA LYS A 219 26.85 -17.83 42.20
C LYS A 219 27.28 -18.32 43.59
N ASP A 220 28.56 -18.18 43.92
CA ASP A 220 29.13 -18.77 45.12
C ASP A 220 28.68 -18.00 46.37
N GLY A 221 28.21 -18.73 47.37
CA GLY A 221 27.63 -18.14 48.58
C GLY A 221 26.18 -17.66 48.44
N ALA A 222 25.54 -17.83 47.29
CA ALA A 222 24.16 -17.36 47.08
C ALA A 222 23.11 -18.06 47.97
N THR A 223 23.34 -19.29 48.42
CA THR A 223 22.47 -20.00 49.38
C THR A 223 22.56 -19.45 50.80
N SER A 224 23.54 -18.60 51.09
CA SER A 224 23.71 -17.95 52.41
C SER A 224 22.95 -16.62 52.54
N ARG A 225 22.24 -16.20 51.49
CA ARG A 225 21.50 -14.93 51.42
C ARG A 225 20.10 -15.16 50.87
N GLU A 226 19.20 -14.20 51.07
CA GLU A 226 17.87 -14.21 50.46
C GLU A 226 17.97 -13.95 48.95
N CYS A 227 17.08 -14.57 48.17
CA CYS A 227 16.94 -14.29 46.74
C CYS A 227 16.67 -12.78 46.53
N PRO A 228 17.46 -12.08 45.70
CA PRO A 228 17.29 -10.63 45.51
C PRO A 228 15.96 -10.24 44.84
N ILE A 229 15.30 -11.17 44.15
CA ILE A 229 14.03 -10.93 43.45
C ILE A 229 12.83 -11.15 44.38
N CYS A 230 12.77 -12.30 45.06
CA CYS A 230 11.58 -12.71 45.82
C CYS A 230 11.81 -12.88 47.33
N ARG A 231 13.03 -12.65 47.81
CA ARG A 231 13.46 -12.74 49.22
C ARG A 231 13.30 -14.13 49.88
N CYS A 232 13.07 -15.18 49.11
CA CYS A 232 13.09 -16.55 49.61
C CYS A 232 14.53 -17.01 49.89
N TYR A 233 14.75 -17.82 50.93
CA TYR A 233 16.04 -18.46 51.18
C TYR A 233 16.26 -19.61 50.19
N PRO A 234 17.27 -19.53 49.31
CA PRO A 234 17.59 -20.60 48.38
C PRO A 234 18.21 -21.79 49.12
N THR A 235 17.86 -23.01 48.73
CA THR A 235 18.51 -24.23 49.21
C THR A 235 19.63 -24.68 48.28
N SER A 236 19.57 -24.33 46.99
CA SER A 236 20.61 -24.61 46.02
C SER A 236 20.61 -23.60 44.87
N VAL A 237 21.65 -23.65 44.05
CA VAL A 237 21.79 -22.87 42.82
C VAL A 237 21.92 -23.85 41.66
N CYS A 238 21.18 -23.64 40.57
CA CYS A 238 21.20 -24.48 39.38
C CYS A 238 21.62 -23.67 38.15
N LYS A 239 22.48 -24.23 37.29
CA LYS A 239 22.82 -23.62 36.01
C LYS A 239 21.66 -23.83 35.04
N ILE A 240 21.27 -22.76 34.35
CA ILE A 240 20.23 -22.80 33.33
C ILE A 240 20.93 -23.05 31.99
N TYR A 241 20.51 -24.10 31.29
CA TYR A 241 20.98 -24.48 29.96
C TYR A 241 19.98 -24.03 28.90
#